data_AF-A0A4R6RT88-F1
#
_entry.id   AF-A0A4R6RT88-F1
#
_cell.length_a   1.000
_cell.length_b   1.000
_cell.length_c   1.000
_cell.angle_alpha   90.00
_cell.angle_beta   90.00
_cell.angle_gamma   90.00
#
_symmetry.space_group_name_H-M   'P 1'
#
loop_
_entity.id
_entity.type
_entity.pdbx_description
1 polymer ?
#
loop_
_entity_poly.entity_id
_entity_poly.type
_entity_poly.pdbx_seq_one_letter_code
_entity_poly.pdbx_strand_id
1 'polypeptide(L)'
;MTEPDPKRWRALAVTLVAGFMSLLDVSIVNVALPSIQRGLTTTPGAVQWVVSGYALAFGLTLVAGGRLGDVLGRRRMFLLALTGFVVTSGLAGLAPTIELLIVARLAQGLTAGLLTPQNTGLIQDLFTGAERGKAFGLFGATVGLSTAVGPLAGGLILAVTGAHDGWRWVFFVNLPIGLVALVLAARLLPSGRRKEGRLRDEIDTVGALLLGAAVVAVLFPMVHEGAWWLMAVAAVLGFAFVRWEARLTRHGRAPVLDLRLFTGTPGYASGALLGAVYFCGFSGIWLVFAMYFQQGAGLTPLQSGLAVTPFALASAVAAALAGRLVEKRGRWLTVLGLSLVIVGLGVVAVILGFVQPAHPGLAIIAPMAVAGLGGGMVISPNTTLTLRCVPTRMSGAAGGALQTGQRIGTAIGTAVLSAVFHAVLTATRSYATGVGWAIATAAALVVIALGLGIKELVADRPQPHQEAPDAVPADAHQN
;
A
#
# COMPACT_ATOMS: atom_id res chain seq x y z
N MET A 1 30.05 -10.63 10.38
CA MET A 1 28.79 -10.51 9.61
C MET A 1 28.29 -11.93 9.41
N THR A 2 27.09 -12.27 9.88
CA THR A 2 26.51 -13.59 9.60
C THR A 2 26.36 -13.75 8.09
N GLU A 3 26.86 -14.84 7.53
CA GLU A 3 26.69 -15.15 6.11
C GLU A 3 25.21 -15.05 5.73
N PRO A 4 24.89 -14.51 4.54
CA PRO A 4 23.51 -14.40 4.12
C PRO A 4 22.88 -15.77 3.91
N ASP A 5 21.69 -16.00 4.46
CA ASP A 5 20.99 -17.29 4.33
C ASP A 5 20.83 -17.65 2.84
N PRO A 6 21.36 -18.79 2.37
CA PRO A 6 21.28 -19.19 0.96
C PRO A 6 19.82 -19.34 0.48
N LYS A 7 18.86 -19.49 1.39
CA LYS A 7 17.42 -19.63 1.09
C LYS A 7 16.67 -18.29 1.05
N ARG A 8 17.30 -17.16 1.35
CA ARG A 8 16.62 -15.84 1.47
C ARG A 8 15.80 -15.41 0.25
N TRP A 9 16.28 -15.70 -0.97
CA TRP A 9 15.52 -15.40 -2.19
C TRP A 9 14.30 -16.30 -2.37
N ARG A 10 14.37 -17.56 -1.92
CA ARG A 10 13.21 -18.48 -1.89
C ARG A 10 12.22 -18.05 -0.80
N ALA A 11 12.72 -17.64 0.37
CA ALA A 11 11.90 -17.06 1.43
C ALA A 11 11.16 -15.80 0.94
N LEU A 12 11.86 -14.91 0.23
CA LEU A 12 11.24 -13.73 -0.40
C LEU A 12 10.17 -14.12 -1.42
N ALA A 13 10.41 -15.10 -2.29
CA ALA A 13 9.41 -15.53 -3.26
C ALA A 13 8.11 -15.96 -2.56
N VAL A 14 8.18 -16.68 -1.45
CA VAL A 14 7.01 -17.09 -0.66
C VAL A 14 6.27 -15.89 -0.06
N THR A 15 6.99 -14.92 0.51
CA THR A 15 6.35 -13.72 1.09
C THR A 15 5.70 -12.84 0.03
N LEU A 16 6.32 -12.76 -1.15
CA LEU A 16 5.76 -12.06 -2.31
C LEU A 16 4.50 -12.77 -2.83
N VAL A 17 4.46 -14.10 -2.90
CA VAL A 17 3.24 -14.84 -3.30
C VAL A 17 2.10 -14.58 -2.31
N ALA A 18 2.36 -14.60 -1.01
CA ALA A 18 1.34 -14.29 -0.01
C ALA A 18 0.87 -12.82 -0.09
N GLY A 19 1.79 -11.88 -0.30
CA GLY A 19 1.48 -10.47 -0.51
C GLY A 19 0.66 -10.23 -1.79
N PHE A 20 1.04 -10.90 -2.89
CA PHE A 20 0.30 -10.91 -4.14
C PHE A 20 -1.13 -11.36 -3.94
N MET A 21 -1.32 -12.52 -3.28
CA MET A 21 -2.65 -13.08 -2.98
C MET A 21 -3.50 -12.11 -2.17
N SER A 22 -2.95 -11.49 -1.12
CA SER A 22 -3.70 -10.55 -0.27
C SER A 22 -4.12 -9.27 -1.01
N LEU A 23 -3.30 -8.77 -1.93
CA LEU A 23 -3.63 -7.61 -2.75
C LEU A 23 -4.57 -7.95 -3.90
N LEU A 24 -4.39 -9.13 -4.49
CA LEU A 24 -5.26 -9.70 -5.52
C LEU A 24 -6.70 -9.83 -4.99
N ASP A 25 -6.87 -10.34 -3.77
CA ASP A 25 -8.18 -10.51 -3.12
C ASP A 25 -9.02 -9.22 -3.13
N VAL A 26 -8.41 -8.08 -2.76
CA VAL A 26 -9.09 -6.77 -2.78
C VAL A 26 -9.59 -6.43 -4.18
N SER A 27 -8.74 -6.66 -5.18
CA SER A 27 -9.01 -6.27 -6.56
C SER A 27 -10.04 -7.19 -7.25
N ILE A 28 -9.96 -8.50 -7.04
CA ILE A 28 -10.92 -9.46 -7.60
C ILE A 28 -12.32 -9.23 -7.01
N VAL A 29 -12.44 -8.98 -5.70
CA VAL A 29 -13.74 -8.78 -5.04
C VAL A 29 -14.48 -7.57 -5.59
N ASN A 30 -13.78 -6.47 -5.94
CA ASN A 30 -14.40 -5.29 -6.53
C ASN A 30 -15.13 -5.60 -7.85
N VAL A 31 -14.59 -6.52 -8.66
CA VAL A 31 -15.25 -6.97 -9.90
C VAL A 31 -16.45 -7.88 -9.62
N ALA A 32 -16.44 -8.58 -8.49
CA ALA A 32 -17.50 -9.51 -8.10
C ALA A 32 -18.69 -8.85 -7.40
N LEU A 33 -18.60 -7.58 -6.95
CA LEU A 33 -19.68 -6.93 -6.18
C LEU A 33 -21.07 -7.03 -6.82
N PRO A 34 -21.26 -6.80 -8.14
CA PRO A 34 -22.58 -6.93 -8.76
C PRO A 34 -23.11 -8.37 -8.78
N SER A 35 -22.21 -9.37 -8.79
CA SER A 35 -22.58 -10.79 -8.69
C SER A 35 -22.92 -11.16 -7.25
N ILE A 36 -22.16 -10.67 -6.25
CA ILE A 36 -22.47 -10.84 -4.82
C ILE A 36 -23.85 -10.27 -4.49
N GLN A 37 -24.14 -9.05 -4.98
CA GLN A 37 -25.42 -8.38 -4.74
C GLN A 37 -26.61 -9.20 -5.26
N ARG A 38 -26.49 -9.72 -6.48
CA ARG A 38 -27.54 -10.55 -7.11
C ARG A 38 -27.62 -11.94 -6.48
N GLY A 39 -26.49 -12.59 -6.24
CA GLY A 39 -26.41 -13.95 -5.70
C GLY A 39 -26.95 -14.06 -4.28
N LEU A 40 -26.77 -13.02 -3.46
CA LEU A 40 -27.31 -12.96 -2.09
C LEU A 40 -28.60 -12.15 -1.97
N THR A 41 -29.14 -11.63 -3.07
CA THR A 41 -30.37 -10.80 -3.10
C THR A 41 -30.35 -9.71 -2.03
N THR A 42 -29.30 -8.89 -2.03
CA THR A 42 -29.03 -7.91 -0.97
C THR A 42 -28.93 -6.49 -1.51
N THR A 43 -28.79 -5.51 -0.61
CA THR A 43 -28.76 -4.09 -0.96
C THR A 43 -27.34 -3.63 -1.36
N PRO A 44 -27.21 -2.60 -2.21
CA PRO A 44 -25.91 -2.01 -2.53
C PRO A 44 -25.11 -1.59 -1.28
N GLY A 45 -25.80 -1.04 -0.28
CA GLY A 45 -25.18 -0.62 0.98
C GLY A 45 -24.58 -1.79 1.76
N ALA A 46 -25.27 -2.95 1.80
CA ALA A 46 -24.73 -4.14 2.46
C ALA A 46 -23.54 -4.75 1.70
N VAL A 47 -23.58 -4.75 0.36
CA VAL A 47 -22.43 -5.22 -0.44
C VAL A 47 -21.22 -4.30 -0.30
N GLN A 48 -21.43 -2.99 -0.16
CA GLN A 48 -20.32 -2.06 0.06
C GLN A 48 -19.51 -2.40 1.33
N TRP A 49 -20.18 -2.92 2.36
CA TRP A 49 -19.51 -3.37 3.60
C TRP A 49 -18.54 -4.54 3.40
N VAL A 50 -18.71 -5.35 2.35
CA VAL A 50 -17.78 -6.45 2.00
C VAL A 50 -16.39 -5.91 1.66
N VAL A 51 -16.32 -4.74 1.01
CA VAL A 51 -15.06 -4.08 0.63
C VAL A 51 -14.61 -3.10 1.71
N SER A 52 -15.51 -2.23 2.16
CA SER A 52 -15.20 -1.20 3.14
C SER A 52 -14.82 -1.81 4.48
N GLY A 53 -15.54 -2.85 4.95
CA GLY A 53 -15.23 -3.55 6.20
C GLY A 53 -13.85 -4.19 6.16
N TYR A 54 -13.50 -4.87 5.07
CA TYR A 54 -12.15 -5.41 4.86
C TYR A 54 -11.09 -4.31 4.95
N ALA A 55 -11.28 -3.19 4.23
CA ALA A 55 -10.30 -2.10 4.20
C ALA A 55 -10.11 -1.43 5.57
N LEU A 56 -11.19 -1.26 6.33
CA LEU A 56 -11.16 -0.72 7.70
C LEU A 56 -10.40 -1.65 8.65
N ALA A 57 -10.74 -2.94 8.65
CA ALA A 57 -10.07 -3.95 9.47
C ALA A 57 -8.60 -4.17 9.09
N PHE A 58 -8.28 -4.03 7.79
CA PHE A 58 -6.92 -4.04 7.28
C PHE A 58 -6.11 -2.87 7.84
N GLY A 59 -6.63 -1.63 7.72
CA GLY A 59 -5.96 -0.44 8.23
C GLY A 59 -5.77 -0.48 9.75
N LEU A 60 -6.76 -0.99 10.49
CA LEU A 60 -6.76 -1.13 11.94
C LEU A 60 -5.55 -1.91 12.47
N THR A 61 -5.13 -2.95 11.76
CA THR A 61 -4.18 -3.94 12.28
C THR A 61 -2.75 -3.82 11.73
N LEU A 62 -2.49 -2.92 10.79
CA LEU A 62 -1.18 -2.79 10.12
C LEU A 62 -0.01 -2.53 11.08
N VAL A 63 -0.11 -1.50 11.92
CA VAL A 63 0.99 -1.12 12.81
C VAL A 63 1.13 -2.13 13.96
N ALA A 64 0.00 -2.53 14.55
CA ALA A 64 -0.04 -3.54 15.59
C ALA A 64 0.51 -4.89 15.10
N GLY A 65 0.17 -5.32 13.88
CA GLY A 65 0.69 -6.52 13.24
C GLY A 65 2.19 -6.46 13.00
N GLY A 66 2.70 -5.30 12.60
CA GLY A 66 4.13 -5.05 12.48
C GLY A 66 4.85 -5.25 13.81
N ARG A 67 4.32 -4.63 14.87
CA ARG A 67 4.85 -4.75 16.24
C ARG A 67 4.78 -6.19 16.75
N LEU A 68 3.65 -6.88 16.56
CA LEU A 68 3.50 -8.29 16.92
C LEU A 68 4.51 -9.18 16.18
N GLY A 69 4.78 -8.90 14.91
CA GLY A 69 5.82 -9.57 14.13
C GLY A 69 7.23 -9.36 14.69
N ASP A 70 7.55 -8.13 15.10
CA ASP A 70 8.82 -7.76 15.72
C ASP A 70 9.04 -8.48 17.08
N VAL A 71 7.96 -8.71 17.83
CA VAL A 71 8.00 -9.31 19.19
C VAL A 71 7.89 -10.84 19.17
N LEU A 72 6.88 -11.39 18.48
CA LEU A 72 6.60 -12.83 18.44
C LEU A 72 7.53 -13.61 17.50
N GLY A 73 8.20 -12.89 16.60
CA GLY A 73 9.00 -13.42 15.51
C GLY A 73 8.20 -13.50 14.21
N ARG A 74 8.79 -12.97 13.12
CA ARG A 74 8.11 -12.79 11.83
C ARG A 74 7.58 -14.07 11.22
N ARG A 75 8.34 -15.17 11.28
CA ARG A 75 7.88 -16.46 10.76
C ARG A 75 6.57 -16.91 11.41
N ARG A 76 6.48 -16.82 12.74
CA ARG A 76 5.27 -17.24 13.46
C ARG A 76 4.09 -16.34 13.12
N MET A 77 4.31 -15.03 13.15
CA MET A 77 3.27 -14.06 12.83
C MET A 77 2.78 -14.19 11.39
N PHE A 78 3.69 -14.41 10.43
CA PHE A 78 3.37 -14.68 9.03
C PHE A 78 2.50 -15.94 8.88
N LEU A 79 2.88 -17.06 9.50
CA LEU A 79 2.10 -18.31 9.42
C LEU A 79 0.72 -18.18 10.08
N LEU A 80 0.63 -17.52 11.24
CA LEU A 80 -0.63 -17.28 11.92
C LEU A 80 -1.56 -16.39 11.09
N ALA A 81 -1.05 -15.27 10.58
CA ALA A 81 -1.81 -14.34 9.77
C ALA A 81 -2.24 -14.96 8.44
N LEU A 82 -1.36 -15.71 7.76
CA LEU A 82 -1.68 -16.40 6.52
C LEU A 82 -2.73 -17.51 6.73
N THR A 83 -2.63 -18.28 7.82
CA THR A 83 -3.63 -19.29 8.17
C THR A 83 -4.99 -18.63 8.40
N GLY A 84 -5.02 -17.54 9.18
CA GLY A 84 -6.23 -16.76 9.40
C GLY A 84 -6.83 -16.23 8.11
N PHE A 85 -6.01 -15.72 7.18
CA PHE A 85 -6.46 -15.24 5.88
C PHE A 85 -7.10 -16.35 5.04
N VAL A 86 -6.48 -17.54 4.98
CA VAL A 86 -7.02 -18.70 4.24
C VAL A 86 -8.35 -19.16 4.83
N VAL A 87 -8.43 -19.29 6.16
CA VAL A 87 -9.67 -19.72 6.85
C VAL A 87 -10.79 -18.71 6.62
N THR A 88 -10.53 -17.42 6.82
CA THR A 88 -11.54 -16.36 6.64
C THR A 88 -11.95 -16.20 5.18
N SER A 89 -11.05 -16.40 4.22
CA SER A 89 -11.41 -16.48 2.79
C SER A 89 -12.31 -17.68 2.50
N GLY A 90 -12.07 -18.83 3.13
CA GLY A 90 -12.96 -19.99 3.02
C GLY A 90 -14.34 -19.71 3.59
N LEU A 91 -14.42 -19.05 4.75
CA LEU A 91 -15.67 -18.61 5.36
C LEU A 91 -16.44 -17.62 4.47
N ALA A 92 -15.74 -16.70 3.80
CA ALA A 92 -16.34 -15.77 2.85
C ALA A 92 -16.93 -16.49 1.62
N GLY A 93 -16.21 -17.47 1.06
CA GLY A 93 -16.71 -18.29 -0.04
C GLY A 93 -17.90 -19.19 0.34
N LEU A 94 -17.96 -19.65 1.59
CA LEU A 94 -19.05 -20.47 2.12
C LEU A 94 -20.22 -19.66 2.68
N ALA A 95 -20.16 -18.32 2.66
CA ALA A 95 -21.16 -17.49 3.28
C ALA A 95 -22.54 -17.69 2.62
N PRO A 96 -23.59 -18.07 3.39
CA PRO A 96 -24.95 -18.20 2.88
C PRO A 96 -25.69 -16.86 2.89
N THR A 97 -25.27 -15.91 3.74
CA THR A 97 -25.89 -14.59 3.88
C THR A 97 -24.86 -13.47 3.82
N ILE A 98 -25.35 -12.24 3.58
CA ILE A 98 -24.49 -11.05 3.48
C ILE A 98 -23.84 -10.70 4.82
N GLU A 99 -24.51 -10.94 5.95
CA GLU A 99 -23.98 -10.65 7.28
C GLU A 99 -22.78 -11.53 7.58
N LEU A 100 -22.88 -12.84 7.29
CA LEU A 100 -21.74 -13.75 7.47
C LEU A 100 -20.59 -13.39 6.54
N LEU A 101 -20.89 -12.99 5.29
CA LEU A 101 -19.87 -12.52 4.35
C LEU A 101 -19.16 -11.28 4.89
N ILE A 102 -19.90 -10.29 5.42
CA ILE A 102 -19.31 -9.07 6.02
C ILE A 102 -18.42 -9.43 7.21
N VAL A 103 -18.87 -10.30 8.12
CA VAL A 103 -18.07 -10.75 9.27
C VAL A 103 -16.80 -11.47 8.81
N ALA A 104 -16.91 -12.37 7.83
CA ALA A 104 -15.76 -13.06 7.24
C ALA A 104 -14.78 -12.06 6.62
N ARG A 105 -15.26 -11.03 5.92
CA ARG A 105 -14.43 -9.97 5.32
C ARG A 105 -13.75 -9.08 6.34
N LEU A 106 -14.45 -8.73 7.43
CA LEU A 106 -13.84 -8.01 8.55
C LEU A 106 -12.69 -8.83 9.14
N ALA A 107 -12.94 -10.11 9.45
CA ALA A 107 -11.91 -11.00 9.97
C ALA A 107 -10.74 -11.19 8.97
N GLN A 108 -11.05 -11.32 7.67
CA GLN A 108 -10.04 -11.43 6.62
C GLN A 108 -9.19 -10.16 6.52
N GLY A 109 -9.81 -8.97 6.63
CA GLY A 109 -9.11 -7.69 6.69
C GLY A 109 -8.14 -7.62 7.87
N LEU A 110 -8.56 -8.05 9.07
CA LEU A 110 -7.67 -8.12 10.25
C LEU A 110 -6.45 -9.01 9.95
N THR A 111 -6.67 -10.21 9.41
CA THR A 111 -5.57 -11.15 9.12
C THR A 111 -4.63 -10.65 8.04
N ALA A 112 -5.16 -9.96 7.02
CA ALA A 112 -4.37 -9.33 5.97
C ALA A 112 -3.52 -8.16 6.49
N GLY A 113 -4.07 -7.32 7.38
CA GLY A 113 -3.31 -6.23 8.01
C GLY A 113 -2.22 -6.75 8.96
N LEU A 114 -2.43 -7.90 9.59
CA LEU A 114 -1.41 -8.61 10.37
C LEU A 114 -0.30 -9.24 9.50
N LEU A 115 -0.65 -9.72 8.30
CA LEU A 115 0.27 -10.39 7.36
C LEU A 115 1.17 -9.39 6.63
N THR A 116 0.60 -8.30 6.13
CA THR A 116 1.28 -7.33 5.25
C THR A 116 2.61 -6.76 5.80
N PRO A 117 2.71 -6.29 7.07
CA PRO A 117 3.96 -5.74 7.61
C PRO A 117 5.05 -6.80 7.79
N GLN A 118 4.70 -8.10 7.77
CA GLN A 118 5.69 -9.18 7.82
C GLN A 118 6.54 -9.20 6.54
N ASN A 119 6.00 -8.79 5.39
CA ASN A 119 6.75 -8.74 4.13
C ASN A 119 7.88 -7.72 4.21
N THR A 120 7.58 -6.48 4.62
CA THR A 120 8.60 -5.42 4.76
C THR A 120 9.59 -5.75 5.86
N GLY A 121 9.12 -6.34 6.97
CA GLY A 121 9.98 -6.81 8.05
C GLY A 121 10.95 -7.91 7.63
N LEU A 122 10.46 -8.96 6.96
CA LEU A 122 11.30 -10.06 6.47
C LEU A 122 12.30 -9.58 5.42
N ILE A 123 11.93 -8.62 4.55
CA ILE A 123 12.89 -8.01 3.63
C ILE A 123 14.03 -7.32 4.39
N GLN A 124 13.71 -6.59 5.45
CA GLN A 124 14.75 -5.93 6.27
C GLN A 124 15.62 -6.91 7.07
N ASP A 125 15.07 -8.03 7.51
CA ASP A 125 15.83 -9.04 8.26
C ASP A 125 16.75 -9.85 7.34
N LEU A 126 16.33 -10.12 6.10
CA LEU A 126 17.01 -11.04 5.17
C LEU A 126 17.99 -10.36 4.20
N PHE A 127 17.80 -9.07 3.94
CA PHE A 127 18.55 -8.36 2.89
C PHE A 127 19.14 -7.04 3.40
N THR A 128 20.36 -6.75 2.96
CA THR A 128 21.08 -5.50 3.24
C THR A 128 21.60 -4.89 1.93
N GLY A 129 22.01 -3.60 1.97
CA GLY A 129 22.58 -2.90 0.81
C GLY A 129 21.75 -2.98 -0.47
N ALA A 130 22.42 -3.21 -1.60
CA ALA A 130 21.84 -3.41 -2.94
C ALA A 130 20.72 -4.45 -2.99
N GLU A 131 20.90 -5.57 -2.30
CA GLU A 131 19.95 -6.69 -2.36
C GLU A 131 18.62 -6.32 -1.68
N ARG A 132 18.65 -5.47 -0.66
CA ARG A 132 17.45 -4.94 -0.01
C ARG A 132 16.65 -4.05 -0.96
N GLY A 133 17.32 -3.19 -1.72
CA GLY A 133 16.68 -2.39 -2.77
C GLY A 133 16.03 -3.29 -3.83
N LYS A 134 16.74 -4.32 -4.29
CA LYS A 134 16.21 -5.30 -5.25
C LYS A 134 14.98 -6.05 -4.68
N ALA A 135 15.01 -6.43 -3.40
CA ALA A 135 13.90 -7.10 -2.73
C ALA A 135 12.65 -6.19 -2.63
N PHE A 136 12.81 -4.92 -2.24
CA PHE A 136 11.71 -3.94 -2.27
C PHE A 136 11.24 -3.61 -3.69
N GLY A 137 12.13 -3.70 -4.69
CA GLY A 137 11.76 -3.62 -6.10
C GLY A 137 10.81 -4.73 -6.53
N LEU A 138 11.12 -5.98 -6.16
CA LEU A 138 10.23 -7.13 -6.41
C LEU A 138 8.93 -7.02 -5.61
N PHE A 139 8.96 -6.49 -4.38
CA PHE A 139 7.77 -6.19 -3.62
C PHE A 139 6.88 -5.18 -4.33
N GLY A 140 7.42 -4.03 -4.73
CA GLY A 140 6.69 -3.02 -5.51
C GLY A 140 6.15 -3.58 -6.83
N ALA A 141 6.93 -4.42 -7.51
CA ALA A 141 6.48 -5.09 -8.73
C ALA A 141 5.29 -6.02 -8.49
N THR A 142 5.31 -6.74 -7.37
CA THR A 142 4.21 -7.61 -6.93
C THR A 142 2.94 -6.82 -6.65
N VAL A 143 3.06 -5.65 -6.00
CA VAL A 143 1.92 -4.74 -5.78
C VAL A 143 1.32 -4.28 -7.11
N GLY A 144 2.16 -3.82 -8.04
CA GLY A 144 1.71 -3.39 -9.37
C GLY A 144 1.00 -4.51 -10.13
N LEU A 145 1.62 -5.70 -10.19
CA LEU A 145 1.07 -6.85 -10.89
C LEU A 145 -0.26 -7.34 -10.29
N SER A 146 -0.36 -7.40 -8.96
CA SER A 146 -1.61 -7.82 -8.28
C SER A 146 -2.79 -6.91 -8.61
N THR A 147 -2.53 -5.61 -8.79
CA THR A 147 -3.56 -4.64 -9.16
C THR A 147 -4.07 -4.88 -10.59
N ALA A 148 -3.19 -5.24 -11.54
CA ALA A 148 -3.56 -5.56 -12.92
C ALA A 148 -4.28 -6.90 -13.05
N VAL A 149 -3.77 -7.93 -12.36
CA VAL A 149 -4.27 -9.30 -12.49
C VAL A 149 -5.65 -9.44 -11.87
N GLY A 150 -5.97 -8.66 -10.82
CA GLY A 150 -7.24 -8.73 -10.11
C GLY A 150 -8.48 -8.67 -11.01
N PRO A 151 -8.70 -7.60 -11.78
CA PRO A 151 -9.91 -7.50 -12.59
C PRO A 151 -9.98 -8.56 -13.69
N LEU A 152 -8.84 -8.93 -14.28
CA LEU A 152 -8.75 -9.97 -15.31
C LEU A 152 -9.09 -11.36 -14.73
N ALA A 153 -8.50 -11.71 -13.59
CA ALA A 153 -8.76 -12.97 -12.90
C ALA A 153 -10.21 -13.03 -12.40
N GLY A 154 -10.73 -11.96 -11.82
CA GLY A 154 -12.12 -11.88 -11.36
C GLY A 154 -13.13 -12.00 -12.49
N GLY A 155 -12.91 -11.27 -13.59
CA GLY A 155 -13.75 -11.39 -14.78
C GLY A 155 -13.76 -12.82 -15.34
N LEU A 156 -12.60 -13.46 -15.43
CA LEU A 156 -12.48 -14.84 -15.92
C LEU A 156 -13.15 -15.85 -14.98
N ILE A 157 -12.93 -15.73 -13.66
CA ILE A 157 -13.58 -16.59 -12.66
C ILE A 157 -15.10 -16.50 -12.81
N LEU A 158 -15.66 -15.28 -12.87
CA LEU A 158 -17.10 -15.09 -13.02
C LEU A 158 -17.63 -15.60 -14.35
N ALA A 159 -16.85 -15.46 -15.44
CA ALA A 159 -17.23 -15.96 -16.75
C ALA A 159 -17.33 -17.49 -16.80
N VAL A 160 -16.42 -18.21 -16.10
CA VAL A 160 -16.39 -19.67 -16.10
C VAL A 160 -17.37 -20.27 -15.08
N THR A 161 -17.58 -19.61 -13.94
CA THR A 161 -18.35 -20.16 -12.80
C THR A 161 -19.81 -19.71 -12.74
N GLY A 162 -20.20 -18.75 -13.59
CA GLY A 162 -21.58 -18.30 -13.73
C GLY A 162 -21.94 -17.09 -12.86
N ALA A 163 -23.06 -16.43 -13.20
CA ALA A 163 -23.39 -15.12 -12.64
C ALA A 163 -24.00 -15.15 -11.22
N HIS A 164 -24.61 -16.26 -10.80
CA HIS A 164 -25.35 -16.36 -9.54
C HIS A 164 -24.47 -16.74 -8.35
N ASP A 165 -23.70 -17.83 -8.46
CA ASP A 165 -22.83 -18.33 -7.38
C ASP A 165 -21.33 -18.23 -7.71
N GLY A 166 -20.97 -17.73 -8.89
CA GLY A 166 -19.58 -17.63 -9.33
C GLY A 166 -18.72 -16.72 -8.47
N TRP A 167 -19.31 -15.74 -7.79
CA TRP A 167 -18.61 -14.86 -6.86
C TRP A 167 -17.97 -15.62 -5.68
N ARG A 168 -18.47 -16.81 -5.30
CA ARG A 168 -17.87 -17.60 -4.22
C ARG A 168 -16.45 -18.06 -4.58
N TRP A 169 -16.20 -18.34 -5.85
CA TRP A 169 -14.90 -18.80 -6.35
C TRP A 169 -13.82 -17.72 -6.30
N VAL A 170 -14.21 -16.44 -6.27
CA VAL A 170 -13.30 -15.32 -6.01
C VAL A 170 -12.64 -15.44 -4.63
N PHE A 171 -13.33 -16.02 -3.65
CA PHE A 171 -12.75 -16.28 -2.34
C PHE A 171 -12.04 -17.64 -2.28
N PHE A 172 -12.56 -18.65 -2.99
CA PHE A 172 -11.93 -19.97 -3.01
C PHE A 172 -10.57 -20.00 -3.73
N VAL A 173 -10.32 -19.10 -4.68
CA VAL A 173 -9.02 -19.01 -5.37
C VAL A 173 -7.85 -18.77 -4.41
N ASN A 174 -8.09 -18.12 -3.27
CA ASN A 174 -7.08 -17.86 -2.26
C ASN A 174 -6.67 -19.13 -1.47
N LEU A 175 -7.55 -20.14 -1.38
CA LEU A 175 -7.27 -21.36 -0.60
C LEU A 175 -6.08 -22.15 -1.16
N PRO A 176 -6.05 -22.55 -2.45
CA PRO A 176 -4.92 -23.32 -2.97
C PRO A 176 -3.61 -22.50 -2.92
N ILE A 177 -3.66 -21.21 -3.26
CA ILE A 177 -2.50 -20.31 -3.22
C ILE A 177 -1.97 -20.19 -1.79
N GLY A 178 -2.87 -19.93 -0.84
CA GLY A 178 -2.53 -19.74 0.57
C GLY A 178 -2.04 -21.01 1.24
N LEU A 179 -2.61 -22.18 0.94
CA LEU A 179 -2.15 -23.48 1.44
C LEU A 179 -0.72 -23.80 0.95
N VAL A 180 -0.46 -23.61 -0.34
CA VAL A 180 0.89 -23.79 -0.90
C VAL A 180 1.87 -22.80 -0.27
N ALA A 181 1.50 -21.52 -0.17
CA ALA A 181 2.32 -20.51 0.49
C ALA A 181 2.58 -20.83 1.96
N LEU A 182 1.60 -21.39 2.68
CA LEU A 182 1.73 -21.78 4.09
C LEU A 182 2.74 -22.92 4.27
N VAL A 183 2.64 -23.97 3.44
CA VAL A 183 3.59 -25.09 3.46
C VAL A 183 5.00 -24.62 3.12
N LEU A 184 5.14 -23.79 2.07
CA LEU A 184 6.44 -23.24 1.68
C LEU A 184 7.00 -22.28 2.73
N ALA A 185 6.17 -21.45 3.35
CA ALA A 185 6.59 -20.53 4.42
C ALA A 185 7.07 -21.30 5.65
N ALA A 186 6.39 -22.39 6.03
CA ALA A 186 6.81 -23.23 7.13
C ALA A 186 8.16 -23.92 6.88
N ARG A 187 8.53 -24.16 5.63
CA ARG A 187 9.80 -24.82 5.26
C ARG A 187 10.94 -23.83 4.99
N LEU A 188 10.65 -22.68 4.40
CA LEU A 188 11.65 -21.77 3.83
C LEU A 188 11.88 -20.52 4.67
N LEU A 189 10.92 -20.08 5.49
CA LEU A 189 11.15 -18.92 6.36
C LEU A 189 12.10 -19.30 7.50
N PRO A 190 13.13 -18.50 7.79
CA PRO A 190 14.01 -18.78 8.91
C PRO A 190 13.27 -18.67 10.23
N SER A 191 13.58 -19.60 11.14
CA SER A 191 13.11 -19.55 12.52
C SER A 191 13.87 -18.44 13.24
N GLY A 192 13.23 -17.31 13.49
CA GLY A 192 13.82 -16.22 14.27
C GLY A 192 14.11 -16.66 15.71
N ARG A 193 15.16 -16.10 16.31
CA ARG A 193 15.43 -16.23 17.75
C ARG A 193 14.33 -15.50 18.52
N ARG A 194 13.62 -16.23 19.39
CA ARG A 194 12.65 -15.65 20.33
C ARG A 194 13.43 -14.76 21.31
N LYS A 195 13.04 -13.51 21.51
CA LYS A 195 13.59 -12.74 22.63
C LYS A 195 13.18 -13.40 23.95
N GLU A 196 14.16 -13.62 24.81
CA GLU A 196 13.95 -14.00 26.20
C GLU A 196 13.47 -12.74 26.94
N GLY A 197 12.15 -12.55 26.98
CA GLY A 197 11.50 -11.41 27.62
C GLY A 197 10.02 -11.70 27.89
N ARG A 198 9.43 -11.04 28.88
CA ARG A 198 7.99 -11.15 29.16
C ARG A 198 7.21 -10.49 28.02
N LEU A 199 6.61 -11.30 27.15
CA LEU A 199 5.79 -10.85 26.01
C LEU A 199 4.73 -9.78 26.37
N ARG A 200 4.19 -9.83 27.60
CA ARG A 200 3.19 -8.86 28.09
C ARG A 200 3.76 -7.44 28.26
N ASP A 201 5.05 -7.30 28.52
CA ASP A 201 5.70 -5.99 28.70
C ASP A 201 6.11 -5.35 27.36
N GLU A 202 6.07 -6.13 26.27
CA GLU A 202 6.46 -5.71 24.92
C GLU A 202 5.29 -5.36 23.98
N ILE A 203 4.06 -5.72 24.38
CA ILE A 203 2.82 -5.50 23.62
C ILE A 203 2.01 -4.38 24.29
N ASP A 204 1.98 -3.21 23.65
CA ASP A 204 1.12 -2.10 24.08
C ASP A 204 -0.27 -2.19 23.43
N THR A 205 -1.20 -2.86 24.12
CA THR A 205 -2.59 -3.00 23.66
C THR A 205 -3.31 -1.67 23.62
N VAL A 206 -3.01 -0.74 24.54
CA VAL A 206 -3.67 0.57 24.61
C VAL A 206 -3.27 1.43 23.42
N GLY A 207 -1.97 1.51 23.11
CA GLY A 207 -1.48 2.21 21.92
C GLY A 207 -2.03 1.61 20.64
N ALA A 208 -2.12 0.27 20.56
CA ALA A 208 -2.69 -0.41 19.39
C ALA A 208 -4.17 -0.09 19.20
N LEU A 209 -4.96 -0.05 20.27
CA LEU A 209 -6.38 0.31 20.22
C LEU A 209 -6.58 1.79 19.89
N LEU A 210 -5.78 2.69 20.47
CA LEU A 210 -5.85 4.13 20.18
C LEU A 210 -5.52 4.42 18.71
N LEU A 211 -4.42 3.86 18.21
CA LEU A 211 -4.03 4.01 16.81
C LEU A 211 -5.04 3.37 15.87
N GLY A 212 -5.47 2.15 16.17
CA GLY A 212 -6.45 1.45 15.39
C GLY A 212 -7.77 2.24 15.30
N ALA A 213 -8.29 2.70 16.43
CA ALA A 213 -9.51 3.51 16.47
C ALA A 213 -9.34 4.84 15.74
N ALA A 214 -8.16 5.49 15.84
CA ALA A 214 -7.87 6.70 15.08
C ALA A 214 -7.87 6.43 13.56
N VAL A 215 -7.23 5.35 13.11
CA VAL A 215 -7.21 4.96 11.69
C VAL A 215 -8.62 4.66 11.19
N VAL A 216 -9.41 3.89 11.94
CA VAL A 216 -10.81 3.62 11.57
C VAL A 216 -11.63 4.90 11.52
N ALA A 217 -11.47 5.80 12.50
CA ALA A 217 -12.15 7.09 12.51
C ALA A 217 -11.76 7.97 11.31
N VAL A 218 -10.52 7.87 10.80
CA VAL A 218 -10.08 8.52 9.54
C VAL A 218 -10.71 7.87 8.31
N LEU A 219 -10.68 6.54 8.24
CA LEU A 219 -11.07 5.80 7.04
C LEU A 219 -12.60 5.69 6.88
N PHE A 220 -13.35 5.65 7.98
CA PHE A 220 -14.79 5.39 7.96
C PHE A 220 -15.59 6.44 7.17
N PRO A 221 -15.36 7.75 7.32
CA PRO A 221 -16.10 8.75 6.56
C PRO A 221 -15.77 8.77 5.07
N MET A 222 -14.64 8.16 4.67
CA MET A 222 -14.29 8.01 3.25
C MET A 222 -15.12 6.91 2.57
N VAL A 223 -15.72 6.00 3.35
CA VAL A 223 -16.49 4.86 2.84
C VAL A 223 -17.96 4.89 3.24
N HIS A 224 -18.34 5.75 4.19
CA HIS A 224 -19.71 5.92 4.66
C HIS A 224 -20.07 7.40 4.75
N GLU A 225 -21.19 7.77 4.13
CA GLU A 225 -21.67 9.15 4.10
C GLU A 225 -22.13 9.63 5.48
N GLY A 226 -22.04 10.94 5.73
CA GLY A 226 -22.56 11.56 6.96
C GLY A 226 -21.71 11.36 8.23
N ALA A 227 -20.59 10.63 8.15
CA ALA A 227 -19.76 10.33 9.32
C ALA A 227 -18.60 11.31 9.56
N TRP A 228 -18.59 12.49 8.91
CA TRP A 228 -17.49 13.46 8.96
C TRP A 228 -17.09 13.92 10.37
N TRP A 229 -17.99 13.84 11.35
CA TRP A 229 -17.69 14.10 12.76
C TRP A 229 -16.59 13.18 13.33
N LEU A 230 -16.41 11.98 12.76
CA LEU A 230 -15.31 11.08 13.11
C LEU A 230 -13.93 11.67 12.80
N MET A 231 -13.82 12.70 11.96
CA MET A 231 -12.54 13.41 11.75
C MET A 231 -12.06 14.11 13.02
N ALA A 232 -12.98 14.70 13.78
CA ALA A 232 -12.65 15.29 15.07
C ALA A 232 -12.27 14.21 16.09
N VAL A 233 -13.00 13.08 16.09
CA VAL A 233 -12.67 11.92 16.94
C VAL A 233 -11.29 11.35 16.59
N ALA A 234 -10.97 11.23 15.31
CA ALA A 234 -9.66 10.79 14.83
C ALA A 234 -8.54 11.71 15.32
N ALA A 235 -8.73 13.04 15.30
CA ALA A 235 -7.77 13.99 15.82
C ALA A 235 -7.53 13.82 17.33
N VAL A 236 -8.61 13.63 18.10
CA VAL A 236 -8.54 13.37 19.55
C VAL A 236 -7.83 12.05 19.84
N LEU A 237 -8.20 10.97 19.16
CA LEU A 237 -7.58 9.65 19.33
C LEU A 237 -6.12 9.64 18.89
N GLY A 238 -5.79 10.31 17.79
CA GLY A 238 -4.42 10.48 17.31
C GLY A 238 -3.56 11.26 18.30
N PHE A 239 -4.09 12.35 18.87
CA PHE A 239 -3.40 13.10 19.92
C PHE A 239 -3.20 12.25 21.19
N ALA A 240 -4.23 11.52 21.62
CA ALA A 240 -4.15 10.60 22.75
C ALA A 240 -3.08 9.51 22.53
N PHE A 241 -3.05 8.92 21.32
CA PHE A 241 -2.03 7.97 20.89
C PHE A 241 -0.61 8.56 21.00
N VAL A 242 -0.39 9.75 20.41
CA VAL A 242 0.93 10.41 20.46
C VAL A 242 1.37 10.66 21.90
N ARG A 243 0.48 11.15 22.78
CA ARG A 243 0.81 11.36 24.19
C ARG A 243 1.09 10.06 24.94
N TRP A 244 0.34 9.01 24.64
CA TRP A 244 0.49 7.69 25.25
C TRP A 244 1.85 7.07 24.89
N GLU A 245 2.18 7.04 23.60
CA GLU A 245 3.46 6.51 23.09
C GLU A 245 4.66 7.31 23.59
N ALA A 246 4.55 8.64 23.62
CA ALA A 246 5.58 9.51 24.20
C ALA A 246 5.79 9.22 25.70
N ARG A 247 4.71 8.94 26.45
CA ARG A 247 4.77 8.58 27.87
C ARG A 247 5.46 7.23 28.05
N LEU A 248 5.07 6.20 27.31
CA LEU A 248 5.69 4.87 27.35
C LEU A 248 7.20 4.94 27.07
N THR A 249 7.57 5.66 26.02
CA THR A 249 8.97 5.84 25.61
C THR A 249 9.79 6.51 26.72
N ARG A 250 9.24 7.53 27.40
CA ARG A 250 9.90 8.20 28.55
C ARG A 250 10.08 7.30 29.77
N HIS A 251 9.19 6.33 29.98
CA HIS A 251 9.26 5.38 31.09
C HIS A 251 10.06 4.11 30.74
N GLY A 252 10.76 4.08 29.60
CA GLY A 252 11.56 2.93 29.18
C GLY A 252 10.74 1.68 28.83
N ARG A 253 9.43 1.82 28.60
CA ARG A 253 8.54 0.74 28.17
C ARG A 253 8.55 0.61 26.64
N ALA A 254 8.01 -0.49 26.13
CA ALA A 254 7.98 -0.77 24.70
C ALA A 254 6.75 -0.15 24.00
N PRO A 255 6.89 0.96 23.26
CA PRO A 255 5.80 1.56 22.47
C PRO A 255 5.33 0.64 21.33
N VAL A 256 4.10 0.83 20.82
CA VAL A 256 3.71 0.20 19.53
C VAL A 256 4.50 0.82 18.39
N LEU A 257 4.64 2.15 18.42
CA LEU A 257 5.42 2.92 17.45
C LEU A 257 6.29 3.94 18.18
N ASP A 258 7.62 3.75 18.12
CA ASP A 258 8.56 4.71 18.68
C ASP A 258 8.55 6.00 17.87
N LEU A 259 7.98 7.07 18.43
CA LEU A 259 7.82 8.36 17.76
C LEU A 259 9.16 9.02 17.37
N ARG A 260 10.27 8.59 17.99
CA ARG A 260 11.62 9.02 17.59
C ARG A 260 11.99 8.57 16.18
N LEU A 261 11.25 7.65 15.57
CA LEU A 261 11.35 7.33 14.15
C LEU A 261 11.11 8.58 13.28
N PHE A 262 10.14 9.43 13.64
CA PHE A 262 9.79 10.60 12.84
C PHE A 262 10.76 11.77 13.04
N THR A 263 11.45 11.84 14.18
CA THR A 263 12.35 12.96 14.50
C THR A 263 13.83 12.61 14.37
N GLY A 264 14.21 11.36 14.62
CA GLY A 264 15.60 10.92 14.74
C GLY A 264 16.05 9.88 13.70
N THR A 265 15.15 9.38 12.84
CA THR A 265 15.55 8.48 11.74
C THR A 265 15.59 9.25 10.42
N PRO A 266 16.77 9.46 9.83
CA PRO A 266 16.92 10.19 8.58
C PRO A 266 16.04 9.61 7.46
N GLY A 267 15.29 10.47 6.76
CA GLY A 267 14.46 10.11 5.61
C GLY A 267 13.13 9.41 5.94
N TYR A 268 12.87 9.02 7.20
CA TYR A 268 11.66 8.27 7.54
C TYR A 268 10.40 9.15 7.47
N ALA A 269 10.39 10.30 8.15
CA ALA A 269 9.23 11.19 8.15
C ALA A 269 8.91 11.77 6.76
N SER A 270 9.93 12.20 6.03
CA SER A 270 9.80 12.71 4.65
C SER A 270 9.26 11.63 3.71
N GLY A 271 9.83 10.43 3.76
CA GLY A 271 9.39 9.31 2.92
C GLY A 271 7.99 8.80 3.28
N ALA A 272 7.62 8.79 4.56
CA ALA A 272 6.26 8.47 5.01
C ALA A 272 5.23 9.50 4.54
N LEU A 273 5.55 10.80 4.67
CA LEU A 273 4.69 11.89 4.19
C LEU A 273 4.55 11.85 2.66
N LEU A 274 5.67 11.70 1.94
CA LEU A 274 5.67 11.57 0.47
C LEU A 274 4.82 10.39 0.03
N GLY A 275 4.95 9.24 0.71
CA GLY A 275 4.12 8.06 0.46
C GLY A 275 2.63 8.35 0.67
N ALA A 276 2.25 8.94 1.81
CA ALA A 276 0.85 9.26 2.09
C ALA A 276 0.25 10.23 1.05
N VAL A 277 0.98 11.30 0.70
CA VAL A 277 0.54 12.30 -0.29
C VAL A 277 0.46 11.70 -1.69
N TYR A 278 1.44 10.89 -2.08
CA TYR A 278 1.43 10.21 -3.38
C TYR A 278 0.21 9.28 -3.52
N PHE A 279 -0.07 8.44 -2.53
CA PHE A 279 -1.23 7.55 -2.57
C PHE A 279 -2.56 8.31 -2.50
N CYS A 280 -2.58 9.51 -1.88
CA CYS A 280 -3.72 10.44 -1.96
C CYS A 280 -3.95 10.95 -3.37
N GLY A 281 -2.91 11.41 -4.07
CA GLY A 281 -3.05 11.85 -5.46
C GLY A 281 -3.33 10.74 -6.46
N PHE A 282 -2.93 9.51 -6.15
CA PHE A 282 -2.89 8.43 -7.13
C PHE A 282 -4.07 7.46 -7.06
N SER A 283 -4.49 7.06 -5.86
CA SER A 283 -5.31 5.83 -5.72
C SER A 283 -6.73 5.97 -6.26
N GLY A 284 -7.32 7.16 -6.15
CA GLY A 284 -8.71 7.41 -6.60
C GLY A 284 -8.90 7.43 -8.11
N ILE A 285 -7.81 7.54 -8.88
CA ILE A 285 -7.84 7.55 -10.35
C ILE A 285 -8.48 6.27 -10.89
N TRP A 286 -8.26 5.12 -10.24
CA TRP A 286 -8.82 3.84 -10.69
C TRP A 286 -10.34 3.81 -10.66
N LEU A 287 -10.92 4.36 -9.59
CA LEU A 287 -12.38 4.46 -9.48
C LEU A 287 -12.93 5.41 -10.55
N VAL A 288 -12.28 6.56 -10.73
CA VAL A 288 -12.66 7.55 -11.75
C VAL A 288 -12.58 6.96 -13.16
N PHE A 289 -11.52 6.22 -13.48
CA PHE A 289 -11.40 5.53 -14.77
C PHE A 289 -12.45 4.45 -14.96
N ALA A 290 -12.78 3.68 -13.93
CA ALA A 290 -13.86 2.71 -14.00
C ALA A 290 -15.20 3.40 -14.31
N MET A 291 -15.52 4.49 -13.61
CA MET A 291 -16.72 5.30 -13.86
C MET A 291 -16.74 5.86 -15.29
N TYR A 292 -15.66 6.51 -15.71
CA TYR A 292 -15.56 7.10 -17.05
C TYR A 292 -15.69 6.05 -18.16
N PHE A 293 -14.91 4.97 -18.09
CA PHE A 293 -14.90 3.97 -19.15
C PHE A 293 -16.20 3.19 -19.24
N GLN A 294 -16.79 2.81 -18.10
CA GLN A 294 -17.96 1.95 -18.09
C GLN A 294 -19.25 2.75 -18.28
N GLN A 295 -19.39 3.90 -17.61
CA GLN A 295 -20.63 4.68 -17.64
C GLN A 295 -20.59 5.78 -18.71
N GLY A 296 -19.43 6.39 -18.93
CA GLY A 296 -19.24 7.45 -19.94
C GLY A 296 -18.96 6.92 -21.34
N ALA A 297 -18.01 6.00 -21.48
CA ALA A 297 -17.58 5.44 -22.77
C ALA A 297 -18.26 4.11 -23.14
N GLY A 298 -19.14 3.58 -22.27
CA GLY A 298 -19.90 2.34 -22.53
C GLY A 298 -19.06 1.07 -22.64
N LEU A 299 -17.82 1.08 -22.15
CA LEU A 299 -16.94 -0.10 -22.18
C LEU A 299 -17.38 -1.15 -21.16
N THR A 300 -17.18 -2.41 -21.51
CA THR A 300 -17.37 -3.51 -20.55
C THR A 300 -16.36 -3.42 -19.39
N PRO A 301 -16.64 -4.02 -18.22
CA PRO A 301 -15.68 -4.07 -17.11
C PRO A 301 -14.32 -4.65 -17.51
N LEU A 302 -14.29 -5.64 -18.39
CA LEU A 302 -13.05 -6.23 -18.91
C LEU A 302 -12.27 -5.23 -19.76
N GLN A 303 -12.92 -4.53 -20.70
CA GLN A 303 -12.28 -3.50 -21.52
C GLN A 303 -11.77 -2.33 -20.68
N SER A 304 -12.53 -1.92 -19.66
CA SER A 304 -12.12 -0.89 -18.69
C SER A 304 -10.85 -1.32 -17.93
N GLY A 305 -10.78 -2.56 -17.46
CA GLY A 305 -9.58 -3.13 -16.83
C GLY A 305 -8.37 -3.22 -17.78
N LEU A 306 -8.61 -3.62 -19.03
CA LEU A 306 -7.56 -3.68 -20.06
C LEU A 306 -6.98 -2.29 -20.38
N ALA A 307 -7.80 -1.24 -20.40
CA ALA A 307 -7.34 0.13 -20.67
C ALA A 307 -6.32 0.64 -19.63
N VAL A 308 -6.42 0.20 -18.38
CA VAL A 308 -5.52 0.59 -17.29
C VAL A 308 -4.35 -0.38 -17.06
N THR A 309 -4.39 -1.57 -17.66
CA THR A 309 -3.35 -2.60 -17.53
C THR A 309 -1.95 -2.13 -17.94
N PRO A 310 -1.75 -1.29 -18.99
CA PRO A 310 -0.43 -0.77 -19.34
C PRO A 310 0.28 -0.08 -18.19
N PHE A 311 -0.46 0.66 -17.34
CA PHE A 311 0.11 1.29 -16.16
C PHE A 311 0.69 0.25 -15.21
N ALA A 312 -0.08 -0.80 -14.89
CA ALA A 312 0.30 -1.78 -13.89
C ALA A 312 1.51 -2.62 -14.36
N LEU A 313 1.55 -2.99 -15.64
CA LEU A 313 2.69 -3.70 -16.23
C LEU A 313 3.96 -2.82 -16.23
N ALA A 314 3.85 -1.58 -16.69
CA ALA A 314 4.97 -0.65 -16.70
C ALA A 314 5.47 -0.33 -15.29
N SER A 315 4.56 -0.16 -14.32
CA SER A 315 4.87 0.03 -12.91
C SER A 315 5.59 -1.18 -12.32
N ALA A 316 5.17 -2.39 -12.66
CA ALA A 316 5.83 -3.60 -12.19
C ALA A 316 7.28 -3.70 -12.70
N VAL A 317 7.50 -3.46 -13.99
CA VAL A 317 8.84 -3.45 -14.59
C VAL A 317 9.70 -2.34 -13.98
N ALA A 318 9.17 -1.13 -13.89
CA ALA A 318 9.89 0.01 -13.34
C ALA A 318 10.22 -0.15 -11.86
N ALA A 319 9.32 -0.73 -11.04
CA ALA A 319 9.59 -0.99 -9.62
C ALA A 319 10.77 -1.95 -9.43
N ALA A 320 10.83 -3.02 -10.25
CA ALA A 320 11.92 -4.00 -10.22
C ALA A 320 13.26 -3.37 -10.65
N LEU A 321 13.25 -2.54 -11.69
CA LEU A 321 14.45 -1.83 -12.17
C LEU A 321 14.91 -0.76 -11.18
N ALA A 322 13.98 0.07 -10.70
CA ALA A 322 14.24 1.17 -9.77
C ALA A 322 14.74 0.65 -8.42
N GLY A 323 14.25 -0.51 -7.95
CA GLY A 323 14.76 -1.15 -6.73
C GLY A 323 16.24 -1.53 -6.83
N ARG A 324 16.74 -1.89 -8.01
CA ARG A 324 18.19 -2.14 -8.22
C ARG A 324 19.00 -0.84 -8.29
N LEU A 325 18.39 0.23 -8.78
CA LEU A 325 19.08 1.48 -9.08
C LEU A 325 19.01 2.49 -7.92
N VAL A 326 18.13 2.29 -6.94
CA VAL A 326 17.91 3.20 -5.80
C VAL A 326 19.15 3.40 -4.95
N GLU A 327 20.03 2.41 -4.83
CA GLU A 327 21.26 2.58 -4.06
C GLU A 327 22.22 3.59 -4.72
N LYS A 328 22.24 3.64 -6.06
CA LYS A 328 23.11 4.54 -6.83
C LYS A 328 22.49 5.91 -7.07
N ARG A 329 21.17 5.97 -7.30
CA ARG A 329 20.46 7.19 -7.73
C ARG A 329 19.61 7.82 -6.63
N GLY A 330 19.39 7.12 -5.51
CA GLY A 330 18.69 7.65 -4.35
C GLY A 330 17.32 8.26 -4.68
N ARG A 331 17.03 9.42 -4.06
CA ARG A 331 15.77 10.15 -4.18
C ARG A 331 15.48 10.67 -5.59
N TRP A 332 16.49 10.77 -6.46
CA TRP A 332 16.32 11.21 -7.84
C TRP A 332 15.36 10.31 -8.63
N LEU A 333 15.36 9.00 -8.38
CA LEU A 333 14.41 8.08 -9.03
C LEU A 333 12.96 8.39 -8.64
N THR A 334 12.73 8.74 -7.38
CA THR A 334 11.39 9.13 -6.90
C THR A 334 10.92 10.42 -7.58
N VAL A 335 11.82 11.41 -7.70
CA VAL A 335 11.52 12.69 -8.37
C VAL A 335 11.21 12.46 -9.85
N LEU A 336 12.06 11.70 -10.56
CA LEU A 336 11.79 11.34 -11.96
C LEU A 336 10.46 10.58 -12.08
N GLY A 337 10.20 9.64 -11.18
CA GLY A 337 8.97 8.86 -11.16
C GLY A 337 7.72 9.73 -11.01
N LEU A 338 7.73 10.67 -10.07
CA LEU A 338 6.64 11.62 -9.86
C LEU A 338 6.40 12.50 -11.09
N SER A 339 7.47 12.97 -11.73
CA SER A 339 7.37 13.73 -13.00
C SER A 339 6.73 12.91 -14.12
N LEU A 340 7.12 11.63 -14.27
CA LEU A 340 6.53 10.74 -15.28
C LEU A 340 5.05 10.45 -15.00
N VAL A 341 4.66 10.30 -13.73
CA VAL A 341 3.25 10.17 -13.33
C VAL A 341 2.46 11.41 -13.75
N ILE A 342 2.96 12.62 -13.44
CA ILE A 342 2.30 13.88 -13.79
C ILE A 342 2.14 14.01 -15.31
N VAL A 343 3.20 13.75 -16.07
CA VAL A 343 3.17 13.83 -17.53
C VAL A 343 2.21 12.82 -18.12
N GLY A 344 2.31 11.54 -17.73
CA GLY A 344 1.45 10.49 -18.27
C GLY A 344 -0.02 10.72 -17.96
N LEU A 345 -0.35 11.10 -16.72
CA LEU A 345 -1.73 11.45 -16.34
C LEU A 345 -2.21 12.73 -17.04
N GLY A 346 -1.37 13.75 -17.17
CA GLY A 346 -1.70 14.98 -17.88
C GLY A 346 -2.05 14.72 -19.35
N VAL A 347 -1.28 13.86 -20.04
CA VAL A 347 -1.59 13.46 -21.42
C VAL A 347 -2.91 12.68 -21.49
N VAL A 348 -3.18 11.78 -20.53
CA VAL A 348 -4.50 11.10 -20.45
C VAL A 348 -5.64 12.10 -20.26
N ALA A 349 -5.46 13.11 -19.39
CA ALA A 349 -6.47 14.15 -19.19
C ALA A 349 -6.75 14.93 -20.49
N VAL A 350 -5.72 15.23 -21.27
CA VAL A 350 -5.87 15.90 -22.57
C VAL A 350 -6.63 15.02 -23.57
N ILE A 351 -6.26 13.74 -23.69
CA ILE A 351 -6.89 12.80 -24.63
C ILE A 351 -8.36 12.58 -24.28
N LEU A 352 -8.67 12.30 -23.01
CA LEU A 352 -10.04 12.00 -22.58
C LEU A 352 -10.91 13.26 -22.48
N GLY A 353 -10.34 14.39 -22.08
CA GLY A 353 -11.08 15.64 -21.91
C GLY A 353 -11.37 16.36 -23.21
N PHE A 354 -10.39 16.44 -24.12
CA PHE A 354 -10.45 17.32 -25.29
C PHE A 354 -10.47 16.59 -26.63
N VAL A 355 -9.68 15.53 -26.80
CA VAL A 355 -9.58 14.82 -28.08
C VAL A 355 -10.79 13.91 -28.30
N GLN A 356 -11.21 13.19 -27.25
CA GLN A 356 -12.35 12.27 -27.25
C GLN A 356 -12.35 11.30 -28.45
N PRO A 357 -11.28 10.51 -28.65
CA PRO A 357 -11.18 9.61 -29.80
C PRO A 357 -12.23 8.49 -29.71
N ALA A 358 -12.60 7.92 -30.86
CA ALA A 358 -13.57 6.81 -30.95
C ALA A 358 -13.18 5.58 -30.10
N HIS A 359 -11.88 5.37 -29.86
CA HIS A 359 -11.37 4.26 -29.04
C HIS A 359 -10.49 4.80 -27.89
N PRO A 360 -11.10 5.35 -26.83
CA PRO A 360 -10.37 6.04 -25.77
C PRO A 360 -9.44 5.11 -24.99
N GLY A 361 -9.81 3.83 -24.81
CA GLY A 361 -8.96 2.85 -24.13
C GLY A 361 -7.63 2.56 -24.86
N LEU A 362 -7.63 2.56 -26.19
CA LEU A 362 -6.41 2.36 -27.00
C LEU A 362 -5.54 3.63 -27.02
N ALA A 363 -6.19 4.79 -27.10
CA ALA A 363 -5.51 6.08 -27.17
C ALA A 363 -4.67 6.39 -25.92
N ILE A 364 -5.04 5.83 -24.76
CA ILE A 364 -4.33 6.07 -23.50
C ILE A 364 -3.24 5.05 -23.16
N ILE A 365 -2.99 4.03 -23.99
CA ILE A 365 -2.02 2.96 -23.68
C ILE A 365 -0.62 3.52 -23.40
N ALA A 366 -0.09 4.34 -24.32
CA ALA A 366 1.24 4.93 -24.19
C ALA A 366 1.36 5.86 -22.97
N PRO A 367 0.48 6.86 -22.76
CA PRO A 367 0.58 7.72 -21.59
C PRO A 367 0.31 6.98 -20.26
N MET A 368 -0.52 5.94 -20.26
CA MET A 368 -0.67 5.04 -19.09
C MET A 368 0.60 4.27 -18.79
N ALA A 369 1.31 3.77 -19.81
CA ALA A 369 2.60 3.12 -19.61
C ALA A 369 3.63 4.09 -19.05
N VAL A 370 3.68 5.34 -19.53
CA VAL A 370 4.56 6.39 -18.99
C VAL A 370 4.25 6.68 -17.52
N ALA A 371 2.97 6.89 -17.19
CA ALA A 371 2.56 7.06 -15.79
C ALA A 371 2.90 5.83 -14.94
N GLY A 372 2.76 4.63 -15.50
CA GLY A 372 3.12 3.37 -14.87
C GLY A 372 4.59 3.27 -14.53
N LEU A 373 5.47 3.56 -15.51
CA LEU A 373 6.91 3.65 -15.28
C LEU A 373 7.22 4.60 -14.12
N GLY A 374 6.55 5.76 -14.11
CA GLY A 374 6.65 6.70 -13.02
C GLY A 374 6.26 6.11 -11.66
N GLY A 375 5.08 5.49 -11.56
CA GLY A 375 4.59 4.91 -10.31
C GLY A 375 5.51 3.82 -9.74
N GLY A 376 6.09 2.99 -10.59
CA GLY A 376 7.07 1.98 -10.17
C GLY A 376 8.36 2.61 -9.60
N MET A 377 8.82 3.72 -10.19
CA MET A 377 9.98 4.50 -9.72
C MET A 377 9.68 5.33 -8.46
N VAL A 378 8.41 5.47 -8.07
CA VAL A 378 8.02 6.09 -6.80
C VAL A 378 7.92 5.04 -5.69
N ILE A 379 7.09 4.01 -5.86
CA ILE A 379 6.70 3.10 -4.77
C ILE A 379 7.91 2.36 -4.19
N SER A 380 8.72 1.73 -5.05
CA SER A 380 9.85 0.89 -4.63
C SER A 380 11.00 1.72 -4.03
N PRO A 381 11.51 2.77 -4.70
CA PRO A 381 12.53 3.64 -4.13
C PRO A 381 12.07 4.35 -2.85
N ASN A 382 10.84 4.86 -2.79
CA ASN A 382 10.36 5.53 -1.59
C ASN A 382 10.34 4.58 -0.39
N THR A 383 9.82 3.36 -0.57
CA THR A 383 9.80 2.35 0.51
C THR A 383 11.23 2.01 0.96
N THR A 384 12.14 1.82 0.01
CA THR A 384 13.55 1.49 0.31
C THR A 384 14.25 2.61 1.09
N LEU A 385 14.10 3.86 0.65
CA LEU A 385 14.74 5.02 1.27
C LEU A 385 14.15 5.30 2.66
N THR A 386 12.83 5.26 2.79
CA THR A 386 12.12 5.48 4.07
C THR A 386 12.59 4.48 5.13
N LEU A 387 12.74 3.21 4.73
CA LEU A 387 13.08 2.11 5.64
C LEU A 387 14.59 1.87 5.77
N ARG A 388 15.43 2.66 5.10
CA ARG A 388 16.87 2.40 4.99
C ARG A 388 17.59 2.42 6.33
N CYS A 389 17.30 3.45 7.13
CA CYS A 389 17.95 3.74 8.41
C CYS A 389 17.12 3.27 9.62
N VAL A 390 16.00 2.58 9.37
CA VAL A 390 15.18 2.02 10.43
C VAL A 390 15.90 0.84 11.08
N PRO A 391 16.03 0.80 12.42
CA PRO A 391 16.60 -0.36 13.10
C PRO A 391 15.76 -1.62 12.86
N THR A 392 16.40 -2.75 12.56
CA THR A 392 15.74 -4.03 12.27
C THR A 392 14.76 -4.48 13.36
N ARG A 393 15.02 -4.11 14.62
CA ARG A 393 14.16 -4.39 15.79
C ARG A 393 12.76 -3.75 15.75
N MET A 394 12.54 -2.78 14.87
CA MET A 394 11.28 -2.02 14.73
C MET A 394 10.85 -1.89 13.26
N SER A 395 11.41 -2.73 12.38
CA SER A 395 11.14 -2.66 10.94
C SER A 395 9.72 -3.05 10.58
N GLY A 396 9.10 -3.95 11.35
CA GLY A 396 7.69 -4.33 11.20
C GLY A 396 6.79 -3.16 11.56
N ALA A 397 6.96 -2.58 12.76
CA ALA A 397 6.19 -1.42 13.20
C ALA A 397 6.34 -0.22 12.26
N ALA A 398 7.57 0.10 11.84
CA ALA A 398 7.86 1.20 10.92
C ALA A 398 7.28 0.98 9.52
N GLY A 399 7.37 -0.24 8.98
CA GLY A 399 6.75 -0.61 7.71
C GLY A 399 5.22 -0.62 7.77
N GLY A 400 4.64 -1.04 8.91
CA GLY A 400 3.21 -0.95 9.19
C GLY A 400 2.71 0.49 9.24
N ALA A 401 3.44 1.39 9.92
CA ALA A 401 3.10 2.80 9.98
C ALA A 401 3.20 3.49 8.62
N LEU A 402 4.24 3.19 7.83
CA LEU A 402 4.37 3.66 6.45
C LEU A 402 3.15 3.25 5.59
N GLN A 403 2.76 1.98 5.65
CA GLN A 403 1.61 1.47 4.89
C GLN A 403 0.27 2.00 5.42
N THR A 404 0.17 2.28 6.72
CA THR A 404 -1.02 2.92 7.30
C THR A 404 -1.20 4.32 6.73
N GLY A 405 -0.13 5.12 6.64
CA GLY A 405 -0.16 6.42 5.98
C GLY A 405 -0.54 6.34 4.50
N GLN A 406 -0.02 5.34 3.78
CA GLN A 406 -0.41 5.08 2.38
C GLN A 406 -1.90 4.73 2.26
N ARG A 407 -2.45 3.92 3.17
CA ARG A 407 -3.88 3.55 3.20
C ARG A 407 -4.79 4.74 3.51
N ILE A 408 -4.41 5.57 4.47
CA ILE A 408 -5.12 6.84 4.75
C ILE A 408 -5.10 7.71 3.49
N GLY A 409 -3.93 7.87 2.86
CA GLY A 409 -3.80 8.55 1.58
C GLY A 409 -4.74 7.99 0.53
N THR A 410 -4.71 6.68 0.29
CA THR A 410 -5.61 5.99 -0.65
C THR A 410 -7.08 6.31 -0.40
N ALA A 411 -7.55 6.25 0.86
CA ALA A 411 -8.96 6.47 1.17
C ALA A 411 -9.38 7.93 0.92
N ILE A 412 -8.58 8.89 1.39
CA ILE A 412 -8.82 10.32 1.15
C ILE A 412 -8.79 10.62 -0.36
N GLY A 413 -7.79 10.08 -1.06
CA GLY A 413 -7.65 10.24 -2.51
C GLY A 413 -8.85 9.72 -3.28
N THR A 414 -9.32 8.51 -2.97
CA THR A 414 -10.51 7.94 -3.60
C THR A 414 -11.75 8.79 -3.36
N ALA A 415 -11.98 9.26 -2.13
CA ALA A 415 -13.12 10.10 -1.80
C ALA A 415 -13.06 11.46 -2.52
N VAL A 416 -11.91 12.16 -2.46
CA VAL A 416 -11.73 13.48 -3.07
C VAL A 416 -11.85 13.41 -4.59
N LEU A 417 -11.16 12.47 -5.25
CA LEU A 417 -11.17 12.38 -6.71
C LEU A 417 -12.55 11.95 -7.25
N SER A 418 -13.25 11.05 -6.54
CA SER A 418 -14.63 10.68 -6.89
C SER A 418 -15.62 11.83 -6.67
N ALA A 419 -15.48 12.58 -5.57
CA ALA A 419 -16.31 13.76 -5.30
C ALA A 419 -16.12 14.85 -6.35
N VAL A 420 -14.87 15.16 -6.74
CA VAL A 420 -14.57 16.09 -7.83
C VAL A 420 -15.19 15.62 -9.14
N PHE A 421 -15.01 14.34 -9.48
CA PHE A 421 -15.61 13.75 -10.68
C PHE A 421 -17.13 13.93 -10.71
N HIS A 422 -17.83 13.56 -9.63
CA HIS A 422 -19.28 13.66 -9.55
C HIS A 422 -19.79 15.11 -9.50
N ALA A 423 -19.10 16.00 -8.79
CA ALA A 423 -19.45 17.42 -8.75
C ALA A 423 -19.40 18.04 -10.16
N VAL A 424 -18.31 17.78 -10.90
CA VAL A 424 -18.15 18.28 -12.27
C VAL A 424 -19.12 17.60 -13.23
N LEU A 425 -19.33 16.28 -13.11
CA LEU A 425 -20.31 15.55 -13.91
C LEU A 425 -21.73 16.09 -13.71
N THR A 426 -22.10 16.43 -12.47
CA THR A 426 -23.42 17.01 -12.16
C THR A 426 -23.58 18.40 -12.74
N ALA A 427 -22.53 19.23 -12.64
CA ALA A 427 -22.55 20.60 -13.15
C ALA A 427 -22.50 20.69 -14.68
N THR A 428 -21.74 19.82 -15.34
CA THR A 428 -21.46 19.92 -16.79
C THR A 428 -22.17 18.86 -17.63
N ARG A 429 -22.73 17.81 -17.01
CA ARG A 429 -23.30 16.63 -17.67
C ARG A 429 -22.31 15.91 -18.60
N SER A 430 -21.01 16.10 -18.39
CA SER A 430 -19.93 15.56 -19.21
C SER A 430 -19.00 14.66 -18.40
N TYR A 431 -18.97 13.36 -18.75
CA TYR A 431 -18.02 12.39 -18.19
C TYR A 431 -16.58 12.76 -18.53
N ALA A 432 -16.33 13.28 -19.74
CA ALA A 432 -15.01 13.71 -20.22
C ALA A 432 -14.45 14.88 -19.39
N THR A 433 -15.30 15.87 -19.09
CA THR A 433 -14.92 17.00 -18.24
C THR A 433 -14.70 16.55 -16.80
N GLY A 434 -15.56 15.65 -16.29
CA GLY A 434 -15.41 15.06 -14.97
C GLY A 434 -14.07 14.32 -14.79
N VAL A 435 -13.71 13.44 -15.73
CA VAL A 435 -12.44 12.70 -15.65
C VAL A 435 -11.24 13.63 -15.79
N GLY A 436 -11.30 14.65 -16.65
CA GLY A 436 -10.24 15.64 -16.82
C GLY A 436 -9.94 16.39 -15.52
N TRP A 437 -10.96 16.88 -14.82
CA TRP A 437 -10.80 17.57 -13.53
C TRP A 437 -10.31 16.67 -12.41
N ALA A 438 -10.81 15.44 -12.33
CA ALA A 438 -10.32 14.47 -11.37
C ALA A 438 -8.83 14.15 -11.60
N ILE A 439 -8.39 13.99 -12.86
CA ILE A 439 -6.96 13.80 -13.16
C ILE A 439 -6.14 15.06 -12.81
N ALA A 440 -6.65 16.26 -13.07
CA ALA A 440 -5.99 17.50 -12.68
C ALA A 440 -5.80 17.60 -11.15
N THR A 441 -6.83 17.26 -10.37
CA THR A 441 -6.73 17.19 -8.89
C THR A 441 -5.71 16.15 -8.45
N ALA A 442 -5.70 14.97 -9.08
CA ALA A 442 -4.70 13.94 -8.84
C ALA A 442 -3.28 14.45 -9.12
N ALA A 443 -3.07 15.08 -10.28
CA ALA A 443 -1.78 15.65 -10.67
C ALA A 443 -1.32 16.73 -9.69
N ALA A 444 -2.21 17.60 -9.20
CA ALA A 444 -1.89 18.61 -8.20
C ALA A 444 -1.39 17.99 -6.88
N LEU A 445 -2.04 16.92 -6.41
CA LEU A 445 -1.59 16.18 -5.22
C LEU A 445 -0.23 15.49 -5.45
N VAL A 446 0.00 14.95 -6.66
CA VAL A 446 1.31 14.36 -7.03
C VAL A 446 2.39 15.45 -7.15
N VAL A 447 2.07 16.67 -7.57
CA VAL A 447 2.99 17.82 -7.56
C VAL A 447 3.41 18.19 -6.15
N ILE A 448 2.52 18.09 -5.15
CA ILE A 448 2.89 18.29 -3.74
C ILE A 448 3.91 17.21 -3.31
N ALA A 449 3.66 15.94 -3.66
CA ALA A 449 4.63 14.86 -3.42
C ALA A 449 5.96 15.10 -4.15
N LEU A 450 5.94 15.66 -5.35
CA LEU A 450 7.13 16.04 -6.12
C LEU A 450 7.93 17.13 -5.41
N GLY A 451 7.26 18.17 -4.90
CA GLY A 451 7.89 19.21 -4.09
C GLY A 451 8.59 18.66 -2.84
N LEU A 452 7.95 17.71 -2.15
CA LEU A 452 8.56 17.00 -1.02
C LEU A 452 9.79 16.20 -1.44
N GLY A 453 9.71 15.47 -2.57
CA GLY A 453 10.82 14.70 -3.11
C GLY A 453 12.00 15.57 -3.56
N ILE A 454 11.74 16.73 -4.17
CA ILE A 454 12.77 17.69 -4.58
C ILE A 454 13.45 18.31 -3.36
N LYS A 455 12.66 18.73 -2.35
CA LYS A 455 13.20 19.29 -1.09
C LYS A 455 14.20 18.33 -0.44
N GLU A 456 13.83 17.05 -0.37
CA GLU A 456 14.70 16.01 0.19
C GLU A 456 15.91 15.73 -0.70
N LEU A 457 15.75 15.68 -2.02
CA LEU A 457 16.85 15.51 -2.97
C LEU A 457 17.89 16.65 -2.87
N VAL A 458 17.45 17.88 -2.60
CA VAL A 458 18.33 19.04 -2.40
C VAL A 458 19.03 18.95 -1.04
N ALA A 459 18.32 18.53 0.01
CA ALA A 459 18.88 18.37 1.36
C ALA A 459 19.92 17.23 1.45
N ASP A 460 19.76 16.16 0.66
CA ASP A 460 20.66 15.00 0.61
C ASP A 460 21.94 15.24 -0.23
N ARG A 461 22.11 16.42 -0.85
CA ARG A 461 23.36 16.73 -1.57
C ARG A 461 24.51 16.78 -0.57
N PRO A 462 25.66 16.11 -0.84
CA PRO A 462 26.83 16.22 0.01
C PRO A 462 27.17 17.70 0.13
N GLN A 463 27.16 18.23 1.36
CA GLN A 463 27.76 19.53 1.63
C GLN A 463 29.23 19.43 1.19
N PRO A 464 29.75 20.35 0.37
CA PRO A 464 31.18 20.40 0.09
C PRO A 464 31.88 20.43 1.45
N HIS A 465 32.82 19.52 1.66
CA HIS A 465 33.66 19.50 2.86
C HIS A 465 34.10 20.93 3.16
N GLN A 466 33.69 21.48 4.32
CA GLN A 466 34.45 22.53 4.95
C GLN A 466 35.84 21.92 5.14
N GLU A 467 36.79 22.35 4.31
CA GLU A 467 38.21 22.12 4.52
C GLU A 467 38.49 22.45 5.99
N ALA A 468 38.86 21.41 6.75
CA ALA A 468 39.41 21.62 8.07
C ALA A 468 40.63 22.55 7.89
N PRO A 469 40.77 23.63 8.66
CA PRO A 469 41.94 24.49 8.55
C PRO A 469 43.20 23.64 8.72
N ASP A 470 44.10 23.75 7.74
CA ASP A 470 45.38 23.05 7.71
C ASP A 470 46.05 23.06 9.10
N ALA A 471 46.36 21.87 9.59
CA ALA A 471 47.19 21.71 10.76
C ALA A 471 48.55 22.39 10.49
N VAL A 472 48.85 23.42 11.27
CA VAL A 472 50.14 24.11 11.31
C VAL A 472 51.27 23.08 11.40
N PRO A 473 52.30 23.13 10.53
CA PRO A 473 53.46 22.26 10.66
C PRO A 473 54.20 22.58 11.96
N ALA A 474 54.34 21.58 12.82
CA ALA A 474 55.21 21.66 13.98
C ALA A 474 56.67 21.56 13.53
N ASP A 475 57.26 22.69 13.15
CA ASP A 475 58.71 22.80 12.96
C ASP A 475 59.38 23.23 14.27
N ALA A 476 60.29 22.35 14.69
CA ALA A 476 61.59 22.63 15.28
C ALA A 476 61.69 23.52 16.53
N HIS A 477 61.70 22.87 17.70
CA HIS A 477 62.63 23.24 18.77
C HIS A 477 63.37 22.00 19.29
N GLN A 478 64.51 21.71 18.66
CA GLN A 478 65.69 21.16 19.32
C GLN A 478 66.67 22.32 19.50
N ASN A 479 66.81 22.78 20.74
CA ASN A 479 68.08 23.09 21.42
C ASN A 479 67.79 23.57 22.85
#